data_AF-A0A534QA35-F1
#
_entry.id   AF-A0A534QA35-F1
#
_cell.length_a   1.000
_cell.length_b   1.000
_cell.length_c   1.000
_cell.angle_alpha   90.00
_cell.angle_beta   90.00
_cell.angle_gamma   90.00
#
_symmetry.space_group_name_H-M   'P 1'
#
loop_
_entity.id
_entity.type
_entity.pdbx_description
1 polymer ?
#
loop_
_entity_poly.entity_id
_entity_poly.type
_entity_poly.pdbx_seq_one_letter_code
_entity_poly.pdbx_strand_id
1 'polypeptide(L)'
;MAMKRVYPSTLRCAIASVLALGVAFVATVSANALPTYWDREDFNGSGKGWGVTAATANAAGVPIVDAPGLPAVPAALAIVRVLDPSTLFVPVPLGSGPATVTSTWTATNNTGSAIQNAYLVFARPETNTEHIPSVTYDPANVGLTLGANWVILKLDAAGIPVYYPAVSLGTLANGAAAAFPLFYTLQQNPPQVFNQPFNDDLGIPAWKLAFLTGTPIPEPSTGLLVAIGLLGIARLRRQHS
;
A
#
# COMPACT_ATOMS: atom_id res chain seq x y z
N MET A 1 24.72 -4.24 65.73
CA MET A 1 25.02 -5.66 65.46
C MET A 1 23.71 -6.43 65.31
N ALA A 2 23.69 -7.49 64.48
CA ALA A 2 22.72 -8.59 64.34
C ALA A 2 21.20 -8.33 64.56
N MET A 3 20.25 -8.53 63.61
CA MET A 3 19.90 -9.67 62.72
C MET A 3 18.93 -10.72 63.33
N LYS A 4 17.96 -11.18 62.50
CA LYS A 4 16.98 -12.31 62.65
C LYS A 4 15.72 -11.98 63.48
N ARG A 5 14.51 -12.57 63.33
CA ARG A 5 13.77 -13.40 62.29
C ARG A 5 12.28 -13.54 62.78
N VAL A 6 11.21 -13.89 62.03
CA VAL A 6 10.86 -13.99 60.58
C VAL A 6 9.30 -14.04 60.42
N TYR A 7 8.77 -14.14 59.19
CA TYR A 7 7.35 -14.41 58.79
C TYR A 7 6.82 -15.81 59.26
N PRO A 8 5.54 -16.28 59.08
CA PRO A 8 4.46 -15.82 58.17
C PRO A 8 2.98 -15.93 58.68
N SER A 9 2.01 -15.50 57.84
CA SER A 9 0.68 -16.12 57.57
C SER A 9 -0.22 -15.11 56.81
N THR A 10 -0.40 -15.20 55.50
CA THR A 10 -1.42 -15.99 54.77
C THR A 10 -2.89 -15.71 55.16
N LEU A 11 -3.67 -15.05 54.28
CA LEU A 11 -4.77 -15.68 53.52
C LEU A 11 -5.51 -14.70 52.55
N ARG A 12 -5.57 -15.09 51.26
CA ARG A 12 -6.71 -15.01 50.29
C ARG A 12 -7.45 -13.69 50.01
N CYS A 13 -7.17 -13.12 48.83
CA CYS A 13 -8.06 -13.00 47.63
C CYS A 13 -7.48 -11.89 46.72
N ALA A 14 -6.94 -12.15 45.53
CA ALA A 14 -7.57 -12.73 44.34
C ALA A 14 -8.78 -11.92 43.83
N ILE A 15 -8.53 -11.06 42.83
CA ILE A 15 -9.32 -10.88 41.59
C ILE A 15 -8.43 -10.15 40.59
N ALA A 16 -8.54 -10.49 39.31
CA ALA A 16 -7.66 -10.02 38.25
C ALA A 16 -8.02 -8.61 37.76
N SER A 17 -6.99 -7.85 37.37
CA SER A 17 -7.10 -6.66 36.51
C SER A 17 -6.08 -6.74 35.38
N VAL A 18 -6.14 -7.82 34.59
CA VAL A 18 -5.54 -7.84 33.26
C VAL A 18 -6.46 -7.02 32.36
N LEU A 19 -6.14 -5.73 32.18
CA LEU A 19 -6.88 -4.85 31.27
C LEU A 19 -5.91 -4.13 30.33
N ALA A 20 -5.84 -4.65 29.11
CA ALA A 20 -5.54 -3.95 27.86
C ALA A 20 -4.54 -2.76 27.90
N LEU A 21 -3.26 -3.04 27.69
CA LEU A 21 -2.54 -2.29 26.65
C LEU A 21 -2.80 -3.00 25.33
N GLY A 22 -3.91 -2.61 24.70
CA GLY A 22 -4.30 -3.13 23.40
C GLY A 22 -3.26 -2.79 22.33
N VAL A 23 -3.14 -3.68 21.36
CA VAL A 23 -2.47 -3.41 20.08
C VAL A 23 -2.96 -2.06 19.57
N ALA A 24 -2.04 -1.11 19.39
CA ALA A 24 -2.33 0.16 18.75
C ALA A 24 -2.58 -0.09 17.26
N PHE A 25 -3.76 -0.60 16.95
CA PHE A 25 -4.30 -0.65 15.59
C PHE A 25 -4.60 0.80 15.21
N VAL A 26 -3.56 1.50 14.73
CA VAL A 26 -3.69 2.82 14.13
C VAL A 26 -4.44 2.63 12.83
N ALA A 27 -5.76 2.58 12.94
CA ALA A 27 -6.68 2.75 11.83
C ALA A 27 -6.55 4.21 11.37
N THR A 28 -5.45 4.50 10.68
CA THR A 28 -5.35 5.62 9.75
C THR A 28 -6.29 5.32 8.59
N VAL A 29 -7.57 5.54 8.84
CA VAL A 29 -8.58 5.67 7.80
C VAL A 29 -8.15 6.88 6.96
N SER A 30 -7.44 6.64 5.87
CA SER A 30 -7.30 7.64 4.83
C SER A 30 -8.70 7.90 4.29
N ALA A 31 -9.19 9.12 4.46
CA ALA A 31 -10.48 9.53 3.95
C ALA A 31 -10.48 9.32 2.42
N ASN A 32 -11.32 8.38 1.96
CA ASN A 32 -11.48 7.97 0.57
C ASN A 32 -10.24 7.29 -0.05
N ALA A 33 -9.84 6.13 0.50
CA ALA A 33 -8.98 5.19 -0.21
C ALA A 33 -9.70 4.66 -1.47
N LEU A 34 -9.54 5.35 -2.61
CA LEU A 34 -10.12 4.97 -3.89
C LEU A 34 -9.18 4.03 -4.67
N PRO A 35 -9.69 3.05 -5.43
CA PRO A 35 -8.88 2.25 -6.31
C PRO A 35 -8.25 3.12 -7.40
N THR A 36 -6.92 3.10 -7.47
CA THR A 36 -6.09 3.82 -8.43
C THR A 36 -5.74 2.89 -9.58
N TYR A 37 -6.21 3.19 -10.78
CA TYR A 37 -6.06 2.38 -12.00
C TYR A 37 -4.94 2.92 -12.91
N TRP A 38 -4.32 2.04 -13.70
CA TRP A 38 -3.32 2.41 -14.71
C TRP A 38 -4.00 2.95 -15.97
N ASP A 39 -4.49 4.19 -15.84
CA ASP A 39 -5.24 4.95 -16.85
C ASP A 39 -4.35 5.71 -17.84
N ARG A 40 -3.02 5.65 -17.70
CA ARG A 40 -2.10 6.36 -18.58
C ARG A 40 -1.95 5.62 -19.92
N GLU A 41 -2.51 6.21 -20.97
CA GLU A 41 -2.13 5.87 -22.34
C GLU A 41 -0.64 6.17 -22.59
N ASP A 42 -0.04 5.47 -23.54
CA ASP A 42 1.38 5.18 -23.56
C ASP A 42 2.29 6.41 -23.60
N PHE A 43 3.36 6.36 -22.80
CA PHE A 43 4.39 7.39 -22.90
C PHE A 43 5.31 7.11 -24.08
N ASN A 44 5.08 7.81 -25.19
CA ASN A 44 6.00 7.88 -26.34
C ASN A 44 6.41 6.49 -26.90
N GLY A 45 5.44 5.59 -27.09
CA GLY A 45 5.67 4.24 -27.62
C GLY A 45 6.15 3.19 -26.61
N SER A 46 6.20 3.51 -25.31
CA SER A 46 6.61 2.57 -24.24
C SER A 46 5.59 1.46 -23.94
N GLY A 47 4.46 1.42 -24.65
CA GLY A 47 3.32 0.55 -24.40
C GLY A 47 2.31 1.15 -23.40
N LYS A 48 1.06 0.69 -23.46
CA LYS A 48 -0.04 1.18 -22.60
C LYS A 48 0.19 0.84 -21.12
N GLY A 49 -0.35 1.68 -20.23
CA GLY A 49 -0.49 1.34 -18.80
C GLY A 49 0.77 1.46 -17.96
N TRP A 50 1.65 2.42 -18.24
CA TRP A 50 2.81 2.74 -17.38
C TRP A 50 2.49 3.93 -16.46
N GLY A 51 2.34 3.65 -15.17
CA GLY A 51 1.86 4.64 -14.21
C GLY A 51 0.44 5.11 -14.48
N VAL A 52 0.10 6.26 -13.88
CA VAL A 52 -1.23 6.87 -13.91
C VAL A 52 -1.20 8.29 -14.50
N THR A 53 -2.36 8.85 -14.81
CA THR A 53 -2.51 10.25 -15.21
C THR A 53 -2.35 11.20 -14.01
N ALA A 54 -2.07 12.47 -14.30
CA ALA A 54 -2.05 13.51 -13.27
C ALA A 54 -3.41 13.66 -12.56
N ALA A 55 -4.53 13.41 -13.25
CA ALA A 55 -5.86 13.49 -12.65
C ALA A 55 -6.04 12.39 -11.59
N THR A 56 -5.72 11.14 -11.95
CA THR A 56 -5.79 9.98 -11.05
C THR A 56 -4.80 10.10 -9.88
N ALA A 57 -3.57 10.57 -10.13
CA ALA A 57 -2.60 10.86 -9.07
C ALA A 57 -3.09 11.88 -8.04
N ASN A 58 -3.70 12.99 -8.48
CA ASN A 58 -4.26 14.01 -7.59
C ASN A 58 -5.53 13.52 -6.87
N ALA A 59 -6.33 12.65 -7.50
CA ALA A 59 -7.55 12.10 -6.92
C ALA A 59 -7.28 11.00 -5.86
N ALA A 60 -6.10 10.37 -5.88
CA ALA A 60 -5.75 9.26 -4.99
C ALA A 60 -5.58 9.63 -3.51
N GLY A 61 -5.51 10.93 -3.16
CA GLY A 61 -5.49 11.41 -1.77
C GLY A 61 -4.21 11.10 -0.97
N VAL A 62 -3.16 10.59 -1.62
CA VAL A 62 -1.84 10.31 -1.01
C VAL A 62 -0.78 11.33 -1.47
N PRO A 63 0.34 11.51 -0.74
CA PRO A 63 1.37 12.48 -1.11
C PRO A 63 1.99 12.21 -2.48
N ILE A 64 2.23 13.26 -3.26
CA ILE A 64 3.02 13.21 -4.49
C ILE A 64 4.47 13.63 -4.17
N VAL A 65 5.45 12.81 -4.53
CA VAL A 65 6.88 13.02 -4.27
C VAL A 65 7.63 13.01 -5.61
N ASP A 66 8.44 14.04 -5.88
CA ASP A 66 9.29 14.06 -7.06
C ASP A 66 10.43 13.03 -6.95
N ALA A 67 10.61 12.23 -8.00
CA ALA A 67 11.58 11.13 -8.07
C ALA A 67 12.56 11.34 -9.24
N PRO A 68 13.88 11.08 -9.05
CA PRO A 68 14.89 11.28 -10.09
C PRO A 68 14.95 10.15 -11.13
N GLY A 69 14.32 9.00 -10.87
CA GLY A 69 14.35 7.83 -11.75
C GLY A 69 13.63 6.63 -11.14
N LEU A 70 13.55 5.54 -11.92
CA LEU A 70 13.04 4.24 -11.49
C LEU A 70 14.11 3.15 -11.67
N PRO A 71 15.02 2.95 -10.69
CA PRO A 71 15.94 1.83 -10.70
C PRO A 71 15.20 0.48 -10.67
N ALA A 72 15.79 -0.55 -11.29
CA ALA A 72 15.31 -1.91 -11.12
C ALA A 72 15.43 -2.37 -9.66
N VAL A 73 14.53 -3.26 -9.22
CA VAL A 73 14.62 -3.86 -7.88
C VAL A 73 15.94 -4.64 -7.75
N PRO A 74 16.78 -4.37 -6.73
CA PRO A 74 17.99 -5.16 -6.51
C PRO A 74 17.64 -6.63 -6.25
N ALA A 75 18.34 -7.58 -6.87
CA ALA A 75 18.10 -9.02 -6.66
C ALA A 75 18.25 -9.47 -5.19
N ALA A 76 18.99 -8.70 -4.38
CA ALA A 76 19.14 -8.91 -2.95
C ALA A 76 18.01 -8.29 -2.08
N LEU A 77 17.04 -7.59 -2.67
CA LEU A 77 15.79 -7.22 -2.01
C LEU A 77 14.74 -8.31 -2.31
N ALA A 78 14.54 -9.22 -1.38
CA ALA A 78 13.59 -10.32 -1.57
C ALA A 78 12.15 -9.83 -1.35
N ILE A 79 11.29 -10.00 -2.35
CA ILE A 79 9.86 -9.66 -2.28
C ILE A 79 9.03 -10.95 -2.17
N VAL A 80 8.48 -11.20 -0.98
CA VAL A 80 7.56 -12.31 -0.73
C VAL A 80 6.12 -11.78 -0.79
N ARG A 81 5.22 -12.57 -1.38
CA ARG A 81 3.83 -12.22 -1.64
C ARG A 81 2.95 -13.33 -1.08
N VAL A 82 2.03 -13.01 -0.19
CA VAL A 82 1.10 -13.97 0.44
C VAL A 82 -0.32 -13.48 0.18
N LEU A 83 -1.14 -14.30 -0.46
CA LEU A 83 -2.56 -13.99 -0.69
C LEU A 83 -3.37 -14.31 0.57
N ASP A 84 -4.36 -13.49 0.88
CA ASP A 84 -5.40 -13.83 1.86
C ASP A 84 -6.71 -14.19 1.12
N PRO A 85 -6.95 -15.48 0.82
CA PRO A 85 -8.14 -15.91 0.10
C PRO A 85 -9.44 -15.67 0.89
N SER A 86 -9.37 -15.43 2.22
CA SER A 86 -10.56 -15.08 3.01
C SER A 86 -11.08 -13.67 2.70
N THR A 87 -10.25 -12.82 2.09
CA THR A 87 -10.62 -11.46 1.65
C THR A 87 -11.12 -11.40 0.20
N LEU A 88 -11.21 -12.54 -0.48
CA LEU A 88 -11.71 -12.60 -1.85
C LEU A 88 -13.20 -12.24 -1.89
N PHE A 89 -13.53 -11.28 -2.74
CA PHE A 89 -14.91 -10.98 -3.13
C PHE A 89 -15.03 -10.98 -4.65
N VAL A 90 -16.01 -11.73 -5.16
CA VAL A 90 -16.38 -11.78 -6.58
C VAL A 90 -17.90 -11.51 -6.67
N PRO A 91 -18.34 -10.42 -7.33
CA PRO A 91 -19.75 -10.09 -7.39
C PRO A 91 -20.52 -11.04 -8.33
N VAL A 92 -21.79 -11.29 -7.99
CA VAL A 92 -22.68 -12.19 -8.72
C VAL A 92 -23.91 -11.38 -9.19
N PRO A 93 -24.30 -11.42 -10.48
CA PRO A 93 -23.68 -12.20 -11.56
C PRO A 93 -22.27 -11.72 -11.93
N LEU A 94 -21.46 -12.58 -12.54
CA LEU A 94 -20.11 -12.22 -13.00
C LEU A 94 -20.18 -11.01 -13.95
N GLY A 95 -19.21 -10.10 -13.83
CA GLY A 95 -19.23 -8.82 -14.56
C GLY A 95 -20.17 -7.74 -13.97
N SER A 96 -20.96 -8.01 -12.93
CA SER A 96 -21.83 -6.98 -12.30
C SER A 96 -21.07 -5.92 -11.49
N GLY A 97 -19.79 -6.14 -11.22
CA GLY A 97 -18.92 -5.21 -10.50
C GLY A 97 -17.46 -5.67 -10.50
N PRO A 98 -16.58 -4.95 -9.80
CA PRO A 98 -15.20 -5.36 -9.62
C PRO A 98 -15.09 -6.51 -8.61
N ALA A 99 -14.13 -7.42 -8.84
CA ALA A 99 -13.64 -8.32 -7.79
C ALA A 99 -12.56 -7.64 -6.96
N THR A 100 -12.41 -8.04 -5.70
CA THR A 100 -11.38 -7.51 -4.79
C THR A 100 -10.72 -8.63 -4.01
N VAL A 101 -9.43 -8.47 -3.70
CA VAL A 101 -8.68 -9.39 -2.82
C VAL A 101 -7.50 -8.66 -2.17
N THR A 102 -7.06 -9.13 -1.00
CA THR A 102 -5.91 -8.59 -0.26
C THR A 102 -4.73 -9.54 -0.31
N SER A 103 -3.53 -9.01 -0.54
CA SER A 103 -2.28 -9.75 -0.35
C SER A 103 -1.39 -9.01 0.64
N THR A 104 -0.73 -9.73 1.54
CA THR A 104 0.37 -9.19 2.34
C THR A 104 1.67 -9.36 1.57
N TRP A 105 2.37 -8.26 1.35
CA TRP A 105 3.68 -8.22 0.71
C TRP A 105 4.75 -7.95 1.76
N THR A 106 5.88 -8.63 1.65
CA THR A 106 7.02 -8.48 2.55
C THR A 106 8.28 -8.22 1.73
N ALA A 107 8.90 -7.06 1.94
CA ALA A 107 10.17 -6.69 1.35
C ALA A 107 11.30 -6.88 2.37
N THR A 108 12.19 -7.83 2.12
CA THR A 108 13.32 -8.16 3.01
C THR A 108 14.64 -7.70 2.40
N ASN A 109 15.38 -6.89 3.13
CA ASN A 109 16.67 -6.36 2.69
C ASN A 109 17.82 -7.34 3.00
N ASN A 110 18.36 -7.99 1.96
CA ASN A 110 19.56 -8.84 2.05
C ASN A 110 20.75 -8.24 1.29
N THR A 111 20.81 -6.91 1.07
CA THR A 111 21.89 -6.27 0.29
C THR A 111 23.25 -6.22 0.99
N GLY A 112 23.34 -6.64 2.26
CA GLY A 112 24.55 -6.51 3.09
C GLY A 112 24.72 -5.14 3.74
N SER A 113 23.81 -4.18 3.50
CA SER A 113 23.85 -2.82 4.03
C SER A 113 22.45 -2.32 4.41
N ALA A 114 22.35 -1.26 5.22
CA ALA A 114 21.06 -0.64 5.50
C ALA A 114 20.61 0.26 4.34
N ILE A 115 19.35 0.13 3.93
CA ILE A 115 18.73 0.99 2.91
C ILE A 115 17.89 2.06 3.62
N GLN A 116 18.06 3.32 3.25
CA GLN A 116 17.31 4.46 3.81
C GLN A 116 16.32 5.01 2.79
N ASN A 117 15.15 5.43 3.28
CA ASN A 117 14.06 6.00 2.48
C ASN A 117 13.74 5.15 1.24
N ALA A 118 13.48 3.87 1.47
CA ALA A 118 13.17 2.88 0.45
C ALA A 118 11.70 2.98 0.00
N TYR A 119 11.46 2.87 -1.31
CA TYR A 119 10.12 2.76 -1.88
C TYR A 119 10.06 1.58 -2.84
N LEU A 120 9.01 0.76 -2.73
CA LEU A 120 8.65 -0.21 -3.75
C LEU A 120 7.62 0.42 -4.69
N VAL A 121 7.95 0.50 -5.98
CA VAL A 121 7.18 1.23 -6.99
C VAL A 121 6.47 0.25 -7.90
N PHE A 122 5.17 0.45 -8.11
CA PHE A 122 4.32 -0.35 -8.99
C PHE A 122 4.24 0.36 -10.36
N ALA A 123 5.07 -0.08 -11.30
CA ALA A 123 5.21 0.59 -12.59
C ALA A 123 4.04 0.27 -13.53
N ARG A 124 3.63 -1.00 -13.58
CA ARG A 124 2.44 -1.52 -14.28
C ARG A 124 2.06 -2.92 -13.78
N PRO A 125 0.80 -3.36 -13.95
CA PRO A 125 0.47 -4.78 -13.91
C PRO A 125 1.04 -5.51 -15.14
N GLU A 126 1.31 -6.81 -14.99
CA GLU A 126 1.82 -7.70 -16.04
C GLU A 126 1.05 -9.04 -16.03
N THR A 127 1.16 -9.80 -17.12
CA THR A 127 0.57 -11.13 -17.27
C THR A 127 0.98 -12.05 -16.12
N ASN A 128 0.00 -12.68 -15.47
CA ASN A 128 0.27 -13.74 -14.52
C ASN A 128 0.58 -15.04 -15.29
N THR A 129 1.87 -15.38 -15.34
CA THR A 129 2.41 -16.61 -15.95
C THR A 129 2.52 -17.78 -14.98
N GLU A 130 2.24 -17.56 -13.69
CA GLU A 130 2.23 -18.62 -12.67
C GLU A 130 0.95 -19.47 -12.78
N HIS A 131 -0.13 -18.91 -13.33
CA HIS A 131 -1.34 -19.65 -13.71
C HIS A 131 -1.29 -20.27 -15.12
N ILE A 132 -2.03 -21.39 -15.30
CA ILE A 132 -2.21 -22.10 -16.57
C ILE A 132 -3.72 -22.26 -16.84
N PRO A 133 -4.28 -21.65 -17.91
CA PRO A 133 -3.63 -20.77 -18.88
C PRO A 133 -3.30 -19.39 -18.29
N SER A 134 -2.19 -18.79 -18.71
CA SER A 134 -1.73 -17.50 -18.16
C SER A 134 -2.74 -16.38 -18.38
N VAL A 135 -2.98 -15.57 -17.34
CA VAL A 135 -3.99 -14.50 -17.35
C VAL A 135 -3.33 -13.16 -17.68
N THR A 136 -3.76 -12.54 -18.78
CA THR A 136 -3.36 -11.16 -19.12
C THR A 136 -4.48 -10.21 -18.77
N TYR A 137 -4.13 -9.12 -18.10
CA TYR A 137 -5.05 -8.10 -17.63
C TYR A 137 -4.84 -6.82 -18.44
N ASP A 138 -5.93 -6.10 -18.76
CA ASP A 138 -5.83 -4.71 -19.20
C ASP A 138 -5.40 -3.85 -17.99
N PRO A 139 -4.31 -3.07 -18.07
CA PRO A 139 -3.90 -2.19 -16.98
C PRO A 139 -4.99 -1.22 -16.51
N ALA A 140 -5.88 -0.75 -17.40
CA ALA A 140 -6.98 0.12 -17.03
C ALA A 140 -8.02 -0.58 -16.12
N ASN A 141 -8.09 -1.91 -16.16
CA ASN A 141 -8.99 -2.72 -15.35
C ASN A 141 -8.36 -3.19 -14.01
N VAL A 142 -7.07 -2.93 -13.78
CA VAL A 142 -6.39 -3.27 -12.52
C VAL A 142 -6.21 -2.02 -11.66
N GLY A 143 -6.78 -2.03 -10.47
CA GLY A 143 -6.69 -0.95 -9.50
C GLY A 143 -5.98 -1.37 -8.22
N LEU A 144 -5.17 -0.49 -7.65
CA LEU A 144 -4.66 -0.61 -6.28
C LEU A 144 -5.33 0.41 -5.38
N THR A 145 -5.84 -0.02 -4.23
CA THR A 145 -6.39 0.89 -3.23
C THR A 145 -5.23 1.43 -2.38
N LEU A 146 -4.90 2.72 -2.57
CA LEU A 146 -3.78 3.36 -1.88
C LEU A 146 -4.22 3.79 -0.48
N GLY A 147 -3.40 3.50 0.53
CA GLY A 147 -3.71 3.74 1.94
C GLY A 147 -2.50 4.28 2.72
N ALA A 148 -2.41 3.94 4.00
CA ALA A 148 -1.26 4.30 4.82
C ALA A 148 0.07 3.80 4.20
N ASN A 149 1.11 4.63 4.31
CA ASN A 149 2.45 4.44 3.71
C ASN A 149 2.52 4.47 2.17
N TRP A 150 1.41 4.65 1.45
CA TRP A 150 1.45 4.87 0.01
C TRP A 150 1.80 6.32 -0.34
N VAL A 151 2.46 6.49 -1.47
CA VAL A 151 2.76 7.76 -2.14
C VAL A 151 2.59 7.59 -3.66
N ILE A 152 2.47 8.69 -4.38
CA ILE A 152 2.68 8.73 -5.82
C ILE A 152 4.08 9.30 -6.09
N LEU A 153 4.94 8.56 -6.79
CA LEU A 153 6.20 9.09 -7.29
C LEU A 153 5.97 9.79 -8.64
N LYS A 154 6.34 11.07 -8.73
CA LYS A 154 6.33 11.86 -9.97
C LYS A 154 7.73 11.88 -10.57
N LEU A 155 7.89 11.22 -11.71
CA LEU A 155 9.11 11.24 -12.52
C LEU A 155 8.94 12.20 -13.69
N ASP A 156 9.95 13.00 -14.03
CA ASP A 156 9.99 13.66 -15.34
C ASP A 156 10.59 12.70 -16.38
N ALA A 157 9.81 12.35 -17.40
CA ALA A 157 10.27 11.60 -18.55
C ALA A 157 10.23 12.50 -19.78
N ALA A 158 11.39 12.95 -20.25
CA ALA A 158 11.54 13.81 -21.44
C ALA A 158 10.65 15.07 -21.44
N GLY A 159 10.53 15.74 -20.28
CA GLY A 159 9.73 16.96 -20.09
C GLY A 159 8.26 16.71 -19.80
N ILE A 160 7.85 15.46 -19.57
CA ILE A 160 6.46 15.08 -19.34
C ILE A 160 6.36 14.27 -18.02
N PRO A 161 5.53 14.70 -17.05
CA PRO A 161 5.45 14.05 -15.76
C PRO A 161 4.71 12.70 -15.84
N VAL A 162 5.31 11.66 -15.27
CA VAL A 162 4.76 10.31 -15.11
C VAL A 162 4.59 10.01 -13.63
N TYR A 163 3.44 9.44 -13.26
CA TYR A 163 3.02 9.24 -11.88
C TYR A 163 2.94 7.75 -11.58
N TYR A 164 3.61 7.28 -10.53
CA TYR A 164 3.67 5.85 -10.20
C TYR A 164 3.26 5.60 -8.75
N PRO A 165 2.26 4.75 -8.48
CA PRO A 165 1.95 4.29 -7.13
C PRO A 165 3.17 3.59 -6.50
N ALA A 166 3.50 3.95 -5.27
CA ALA A 166 4.60 3.34 -4.53
C ALA A 166 4.28 3.21 -3.03
N VAL A 167 4.84 2.20 -2.39
CA VAL A 167 4.80 2.03 -0.93
C VAL A 167 6.12 2.47 -0.34
N SER A 168 6.08 3.37 0.63
CA SER A 168 7.22 3.70 1.48
C SER A 168 7.50 2.53 2.44
N LEU A 169 8.71 2.00 2.36
CA LEU A 169 9.25 0.96 3.25
C LEU A 169 10.12 1.55 4.36
N GLY A 170 10.35 2.88 4.35
CA GLY A 170 11.16 3.58 5.33
C GLY A 170 12.65 3.16 5.28
N THR A 171 13.24 2.92 6.45
CA THR A 171 14.62 2.45 6.59
C THR A 171 14.65 0.96 6.88
N LEU A 172 15.26 0.19 5.99
CA LEU A 172 15.43 -1.26 6.11
C LEU A 172 16.87 -1.58 6.50
N ALA A 173 17.09 -1.97 7.75
CA ALA A 173 18.38 -2.54 8.15
C ALA A 173 18.65 -3.85 7.38
N ASN A 174 19.92 -4.28 7.29
CA ASN A 174 20.24 -5.56 6.67
C ASN A 174 19.62 -6.72 7.48
N GLY A 175 18.94 -7.63 6.81
CA GLY A 175 18.13 -8.70 7.39
C GLY A 175 16.74 -8.25 7.90
N ALA A 176 16.41 -6.97 7.86
CA ALA A 176 15.08 -6.48 8.24
C ALA A 176 14.07 -6.67 7.10
N ALA A 177 12.81 -6.83 7.48
CA ALA A 177 11.68 -6.98 6.58
C ALA A 177 10.60 -5.94 6.88
N ALA A 178 10.04 -5.31 5.85
CA ALA A 178 8.84 -4.49 5.94
C ALA A 178 7.68 -5.22 5.28
N ALA A 179 6.63 -5.49 6.07
CA ALA A 179 5.38 -6.04 5.60
C ALA A 179 4.36 -4.92 5.38
N PHE A 180 3.60 -4.98 4.28
CA PHE A 180 2.53 -4.04 3.97
C PHE A 180 1.36 -4.76 3.28
N PRO A 181 0.11 -4.37 3.56
CA PRO A 181 -1.05 -4.89 2.85
C PRO A 181 -1.15 -4.23 1.47
N LEU A 182 -1.59 -5.02 0.50
CA LEU A 182 -1.83 -4.61 -0.86
C LEU A 182 -3.24 -5.06 -1.25
N PHE A 183 -4.12 -4.09 -1.47
CA PHE A 183 -5.54 -4.30 -1.79
C PHE A 183 -5.76 -4.11 -3.28
N TYR A 184 -6.19 -5.18 -3.96
CA TYR A 184 -6.45 -5.18 -5.40
C TYR A 184 -7.93 -4.98 -5.70
N THR A 185 -8.21 -4.27 -6.78
CA THR A 185 -9.53 -4.18 -7.41
C THR A 185 -9.41 -4.56 -8.88
N LEU A 186 -10.17 -5.54 -9.35
CA LEU A 186 -10.16 -6.03 -10.73
C LEU A 186 -11.52 -5.75 -11.39
N GLN A 187 -11.55 -4.80 -12.33
CA GLN A 187 -12.75 -4.53 -13.13
C GLN A 187 -12.95 -5.66 -14.15
N GLN A 188 -14.14 -6.26 -14.14
CA GLN A 188 -14.48 -7.41 -14.97
C GLN A 188 -15.18 -6.97 -16.28
N ASN A 189 -14.49 -6.20 -17.13
CA ASN A 189 -15.07 -5.77 -18.41
C ASN A 189 -14.10 -5.96 -19.60
N PRO A 190 -14.31 -6.97 -20.48
CA PRO A 190 -15.24 -8.10 -20.29
C PRO A 190 -14.79 -9.03 -19.15
N PRO A 191 -15.67 -9.88 -18.60
CA PRO A 191 -15.31 -10.83 -17.53
C PRO A 191 -14.43 -11.96 -18.07
N GLN A 192 -13.11 -11.73 -18.12
CA GLN A 192 -12.14 -12.71 -18.65
C GLN A 192 -11.59 -13.66 -17.57
N VAL A 193 -11.42 -13.17 -16.34
CA VAL A 193 -10.66 -13.86 -15.27
C VAL A 193 -11.50 -14.91 -14.52
N PHE A 194 -12.84 -14.80 -14.56
CA PHE A 194 -13.75 -15.57 -13.70
C PHE A 194 -14.66 -16.55 -14.47
N ASN A 195 -14.37 -16.83 -15.75
CA ASN A 195 -15.06 -17.87 -16.52
C ASN A 195 -14.61 -19.31 -16.14
N GLN A 196 -13.68 -19.42 -15.21
CA GLN A 196 -13.28 -20.64 -14.50
C GLN A 196 -13.52 -20.42 -13.00
N PRO A 197 -13.78 -21.48 -12.19
CA PRO A 197 -13.87 -21.34 -10.74
C PRO A 197 -12.55 -20.76 -10.19
N PHE A 198 -12.66 -19.67 -9.43
CA PHE A 198 -11.49 -18.97 -8.88
C PHE A 198 -10.68 -19.91 -7.98
N ASN A 199 -9.39 -20.04 -8.29
CA ASN A 199 -8.40 -20.68 -7.43
C ASN A 199 -7.28 -19.67 -7.10
N ASP A 200 -6.42 -20.00 -6.15
CA ASP A 200 -5.40 -19.07 -5.63
C ASP A 200 -4.42 -18.58 -6.71
N ASP A 201 -4.23 -19.36 -7.79
CA ASP A 201 -3.36 -19.03 -8.91
C ASP A 201 -3.98 -18.00 -9.88
N LEU A 202 -5.31 -18.04 -10.09
CA LEU A 202 -6.04 -17.24 -11.09
C LEU A 202 -6.02 -15.73 -10.84
N GLY A 203 -5.89 -15.32 -9.57
CA GLY A 203 -6.57 -14.11 -9.08
C GLY A 203 -5.83 -12.78 -9.07
N ILE A 204 -4.54 -12.74 -9.43
CA ILE A 204 -3.72 -11.52 -9.27
C ILE A 204 -2.86 -11.29 -10.53
N PRO A 205 -2.74 -10.06 -11.05
CA PRO A 205 -1.70 -9.72 -12.01
C PRO A 205 -0.30 -9.82 -11.38
N ALA A 206 0.69 -10.18 -12.19
CA ALA A 206 2.09 -9.91 -11.83
C ALA A 206 2.32 -8.38 -11.82
N TRP A 207 3.41 -7.92 -11.19
CA TRP A 207 3.71 -6.49 -11.13
C TRP A 207 5.11 -6.21 -11.62
N LYS A 208 5.21 -5.22 -12.50
CA LYS A 208 6.50 -4.62 -12.84
C LYS A 208 6.91 -3.69 -11.71
N LEU A 209 7.94 -4.09 -10.98
CA LEU A 209 8.42 -3.38 -9.81
C LEU A 209 9.67 -2.56 -10.14
N ALA A 210 9.78 -1.40 -9.52
CA ALA A 210 11.00 -0.60 -9.43
C ALA A 210 11.29 -0.24 -7.97
N PHE A 211 12.52 0.18 -7.67
CA PHE A 211 12.97 0.46 -6.31
C PHE A 211 13.72 1.78 -6.23
N LEU A 212 13.22 2.71 -5.41
CA LEU A 212 13.85 4.01 -5.19
C LEU A 212 14.39 4.09 -3.75
N THR A 213 15.52 4.78 -3.58
CA THR A 213 16.17 4.99 -2.28
C THR A 213 16.57 6.45 -2.11
N GLY A 214 16.84 6.87 -0.87
CA GLY A 214 17.48 8.16 -0.57
C GLY A 214 16.66 9.42 -0.87
N THR A 215 15.44 9.30 -1.41
CA THR A 215 14.55 10.44 -1.68
C THR A 215 13.72 10.73 -0.42
N PRO A 216 13.96 11.84 0.30
CA PRO A 216 13.18 12.16 1.50
C PRO A 216 11.74 12.52 1.10
N ILE A 217 10.75 12.01 1.84
CA ILE A 217 9.37 12.50 1.73
C ILE A 217 9.38 13.95 2.27
N PRO A 218 8.89 14.95 1.51
CA PRO A 218 8.52 16.22 2.10
C PRO A 218 7.34 15.94 3.03
N GLU A 219 7.55 16.07 4.34
CA GLU A 219 6.48 15.84 5.32
C GLU A 219 5.22 16.61 4.91
N PRO A 220 4.02 15.98 4.89
CA PRO A 220 2.79 16.67 4.53
C PRO A 220 2.59 17.80 5.55
N SER A 221 2.87 19.03 5.11
CA SER A 221 3.17 20.13 6.03
C SER A 221 2.12 20.25 7.12
N THR A 222 2.53 20.17 8.39
CA THR A 222 1.63 20.23 9.55
C THR A 222 0.75 21.49 9.52
N GLY A 223 1.24 22.55 8.86
CA GLY A 223 0.48 23.77 8.56
C GLY A 223 -0.81 23.55 7.75
N LEU A 224 -0.89 22.56 6.85
CA LEU A 224 -2.11 22.26 6.09
C LEU A 224 -3.21 21.67 7.00
N LEU A 225 -2.84 20.73 7.88
CA LEU A 225 -3.73 20.17 8.91
C LEU A 225 -4.19 21.25 9.91
N VAL A 226 -3.28 22.12 10.34
CA VAL A 226 -3.59 23.26 11.21
C VAL A 226 -4.48 24.29 10.52
N ALA A 227 -4.27 24.58 9.24
CA ALA A 227 -5.09 25.52 8.46
C ALA A 227 -6.52 24.98 8.26
N ILE A 228 -6.68 23.70 7.93
CA ILE A 228 -7.99 23.05 7.83
C ILE A 228 -8.70 23.04 9.19
N GLY A 229 -7.97 22.75 10.27
CA GLY A 229 -8.50 22.82 11.65
C GLY A 229 -8.99 24.22 12.04
N LEU A 230 -8.20 25.26 11.76
CA LEU A 230 -8.56 26.66 12.02
C LEU A 230 -9.76 27.12 11.20
N LEU A 231 -9.85 26.73 9.93
CA LEU A 231 -11.01 27.01 9.06
C LEU A 231 -12.29 26.32 9.58
N GLY A 232 -12.19 25.10 10.09
CA GLY A 232 -13.30 24.40 10.75
C GLY A 232 -13.81 25.12 12.00
N ILE A 233 -12.90 25.53 12.90
CA ILE A 233 -13.22 26.25 14.13
C ILE A 233 -13.83 27.63 13.83
N ALA A 234 -13.29 28.36 12.85
CA ALA A 234 -13.82 29.66 12.43
C ALA A 234 -15.26 29.57 11.87
N ARG A 235 -15.61 28.46 11.21
CA ARG A 235 -16.95 28.25 10.65
C ARG A 235 -17.98 27.92 11.74
N LEU A 236 -17.62 27.08 12.72
CA LEU A 236 -18.46 26.79 13.89
C LEU A 236 -18.77 28.06 14.71
N ARG A 237 -17.78 28.95 14.88
CA ARG A 237 -17.98 30.19 15.64
C ARG A 237 -18.96 31.18 14.99
N ARG A 238 -19.19 31.08 13.67
CA ARG A 238 -20.18 31.89 12.92
C ARG A 238 -21.60 31.33 12.91
N GLN A 239 -21.81 30.09 13.35
CA GLN A 239 -23.16 29.49 13.43
C GLN A 239 -23.79 29.60 14.85
N HIS A 240 -23.03 30.12 15.82
CA HIS A 240 -23.46 30.35 17.20
C HIS A 240 -23.37 31.85 17.60
N SER A 241 -23.61 32.76 16.65
CA SER A 241 -23.71 34.22 16.86
C SER A 241 -24.92 34.77 16.13
#